data_AF-X1B5Q3-F1
#
_entry.id   AF-X1B5Q3-F1
#
_cell.length_a   1.000
_cell.length_b   1.000
_cell.length_c   1.000
_cell.angle_alpha   90.00
_cell.angle_beta   90.00
_cell.angle_gamma   90.00
#
_symmetry.space_group_name_H-M   'P 1'
#
loop_
_entity.id
_entity.type
_entity.pdbx_description
1 polymer ?
#
loop_
_entity_poly.entity_id
_entity_poly.type
_entity_poly.pdbx_seq_one_letter_code
_entity_poly.pdbx_strand_id
1 'polypeptide(L)'
;VHNYIRWHHPDVQWDYHARGFWKEVVKRGLPTRRYRWCCAIIKEAGGKGRTVITGIRHAEGTGRKKRKCFEQSKDKSKTFVNPIITWSDGEVWEYIALNNIYVSASLIIAQHHL
;
A
#
# COMPACT_ATOMS: atom_id res chain seq x y z
N VAL A 1 8.25 -5.83 8.92
CA VAL A 1 7.40 -6.23 7.76
C VAL A 1 8.17 -7.07 6.74
N HIS A 2 9.24 -6.58 6.11
CA HIS A 2 9.98 -7.37 5.10
C HIS A 2 10.44 -8.75 5.60
N ASN A 3 11.10 -8.80 6.77
CA ASN A 3 11.51 -10.09 7.36
C ASN A 3 10.31 -10.97 7.72
N TYR A 4 9.25 -10.40 8.30
CA TYR A 4 8.02 -11.14 8.64
C TYR A 4 7.41 -11.83 7.42
N ILE A 5 7.26 -11.10 6.29
CA ILE A 5 6.74 -11.67 5.04
C ILE A 5 7.67 -12.78 4.55
N ARG A 6 8.99 -12.55 4.52
CA ARG A 6 9.95 -13.55 4.05
C ARG A 6 9.88 -14.86 4.86
N TRP A 7 9.68 -14.79 6.17
CA TRP A 7 9.67 -15.98 7.05
C TRP A 7 8.31 -16.67 7.12
N HIS A 8 7.21 -15.90 7.20
CA HIS A 8 5.86 -16.44 7.43
C HIS A 8 5.04 -16.63 6.14
N HIS A 9 5.41 -15.94 5.07
CA HIS A 9 4.71 -15.98 3.78
C HIS A 9 5.70 -16.14 2.61
N PRO A 10 6.44 -17.27 2.57
CA PRO A 10 7.45 -17.52 1.54
C PRO A 10 6.85 -17.69 0.13
N ASP A 11 5.55 -17.95 0.04
CA ASP A 11 4.76 -18.04 -1.18
C ASP A 11 4.56 -16.69 -1.89
N VAL A 12 4.80 -15.57 -1.19
CA VAL A 12 4.63 -14.22 -1.72
C VAL A 12 5.62 -13.96 -2.85
N GLN A 13 5.06 -13.72 -4.04
CA GLN A 13 5.81 -13.32 -5.23
C GLN A 13 6.16 -11.82 -5.16
N TRP A 14 7.45 -11.52 -5.30
CA TRP A 14 7.96 -10.14 -5.28
C TRP A 14 8.07 -9.58 -6.70
N ASP A 15 7.19 -8.65 -7.03
CA ASP A 15 7.19 -7.99 -8.34
C ASP A 15 8.05 -6.72 -8.33
N TYR A 16 9.27 -6.81 -8.89
CA TYR A 16 10.23 -5.72 -8.90
C TYR A 16 10.17 -4.92 -10.21
N HIS A 17 9.47 -3.78 -10.18
CA HIS A 17 9.28 -2.88 -11.32
C HIS A 17 10.36 -1.80 -11.49
N ALA A 18 11.19 -1.57 -10.48
CA ALA A 18 12.24 -0.56 -10.51
C ALA A 18 13.44 -0.90 -11.44
N ARG A 19 13.33 -1.96 -12.24
CA ARG A 19 14.37 -2.38 -13.18
C ARG A 19 14.62 -1.26 -14.19
N GLY A 20 15.85 -0.75 -14.20
CA GLY A 20 16.25 0.33 -15.11
C GLY A 20 15.98 1.74 -14.60
N PHE A 21 15.66 1.94 -13.32
CA PHE A 21 15.49 3.28 -12.73
C PHE A 21 16.66 4.21 -13.10
N TRP A 22 17.90 3.79 -12.85
CA TRP A 22 19.09 4.59 -13.16
C TRP A 22 19.28 4.85 -14.66
N LYS A 23 18.90 3.89 -15.53
CA LYS A 23 18.91 4.11 -16.98
C LYS A 23 17.92 5.21 -17.38
N GLU A 24 16.77 5.26 -16.74
CA GLU A 24 15.78 6.32 -16.96
C GLU A 24 16.19 7.66 -16.35
N VAL A 25 16.93 7.67 -15.23
CA VAL A 25 17.54 8.90 -14.68
C VAL A 25 18.49 9.54 -15.68
N VAL A 26 19.33 8.76 -16.35
CA VAL A 26 20.25 9.29 -17.38
C VAL A 26 19.49 9.95 -18.55
N LYS A 27 18.34 9.40 -18.93
CA LYS A 27 17.53 9.92 -20.06
C LYS A 27 16.64 11.10 -19.67
N ARG A 28 16.03 11.06 -18.49
CA ARG A 28 14.96 11.99 -18.07
C ARG A 28 15.41 13.01 -17.02
N GLY A 29 16.62 12.86 -16.50
CA GLY A 29 17.09 13.58 -15.31
C GLY A 29 16.46 13.05 -14.02
N LEU A 30 16.88 13.63 -12.89
CA LEU A 30 16.37 13.26 -11.58
C LEU A 30 14.88 13.61 -11.46
N PRO A 31 14.06 12.73 -10.86
CA PRO A 31 12.64 13.00 -10.66
C PRO A 31 12.45 14.16 -9.67
N THR A 32 11.53 15.05 -10.00
CA THR A 32 11.19 16.19 -9.13
C THR A 32 9.74 16.11 -8.70
N ARG A 33 9.32 16.98 -7.77
CA ARG A 33 7.91 17.05 -7.35
C ARG A 33 6.95 17.36 -8.51
N ARG A 34 7.41 18.13 -9.50
CA ARG A 34 6.62 18.48 -10.70
C ARG A 34 6.75 17.42 -11.80
N TYR A 35 7.89 16.73 -11.87
CA TYR A 35 8.16 15.71 -12.87
C TYR A 35 8.37 14.34 -12.22
N ARG A 36 7.24 13.71 -11.83
CA ARG A 36 7.17 12.51 -10.99
C ARG A 36 7.25 11.19 -11.78
N TRP A 37 8.07 11.13 -12.82
CA TRP A 37 8.18 9.95 -13.68
C TRP A 37 8.61 8.68 -12.92
N CYS A 38 9.33 8.83 -11.80
CA CYS A 38 9.75 7.71 -10.96
C CYS A 38 8.59 6.93 -10.35
N CYS A 39 7.49 7.61 -9.97
CA CYS A 39 6.30 6.96 -9.42
C CYS A 39 5.65 6.03 -10.44
N ALA A 40 5.61 6.45 -11.71
CA ALA A 40 5.03 5.66 -12.78
C ALA A 40 5.74 4.29 -12.91
N ILE A 41 7.06 4.26 -12.76
CA ILE A 41 7.88 3.05 -12.90
C ILE A 41 7.90 2.23 -11.60
N ILE A 42 8.09 2.89 -10.45
CA ILE A 42 8.34 2.19 -9.18
C ILE A 42 7.05 1.84 -8.45
N LYS A 43 6.10 2.77 -8.39
CA LYS A 43 4.90 2.66 -7.54
C LYS A 43 3.67 2.21 -8.31
N GLU A 44 3.53 2.68 -9.55
CA GLU A 44 2.28 2.57 -10.30
C GLU A 44 2.32 1.49 -11.39
N ALA A 45 3.50 0.95 -11.71
CA ALA A 45 3.66 -0.07 -12.76
C ALA A 45 3.00 -1.41 -12.41
N GLY A 46 2.98 -1.79 -11.13
CA GLY A 46 2.52 -3.11 -10.68
C GLY A 46 1.01 -3.27 -10.57
N GLY A 47 0.50 -4.50 -10.69
CA GLY A 47 -0.92 -4.81 -10.50
C GLY A 47 -1.76 -4.81 -11.78
N LYS A 48 -1.16 -4.59 -12.96
CA LYS A 48 -1.88 -4.63 -14.24
C LYS A 48 -2.54 -6.01 -14.44
N GLY A 49 -3.82 -6.01 -14.78
CA GLY A 49 -4.64 -7.21 -14.95
C GLY A 49 -4.97 -7.94 -13.64
N ARG A 50 -4.62 -7.37 -12.48
CA ARG A 50 -4.81 -7.99 -11.17
C ARG A 50 -5.82 -7.23 -10.32
N THR A 51 -6.40 -7.95 -9.37
CA THR A 51 -7.12 -7.35 -8.25
C THR A 51 -6.11 -6.96 -7.17
N VAL A 52 -6.11 -5.71 -6.76
CA VAL A 52 -5.19 -5.14 -5.79
C VAL A 52 -5.95 -4.83 -4.50
N ILE A 53 -5.60 -5.52 -3.42
CA ILE A 53 -6.17 -5.26 -2.10
C ILE A 53 -5.44 -4.06 -1.49
N THR A 54 -6.19 -3.11 -0.93
CA THR A 54 -5.61 -1.97 -0.20
C THR A 54 -6.22 -1.83 1.19
N GLY A 55 -5.46 -1.23 2.10
CA GLY A 55 -5.87 -0.96 3.48
C GLY A 55 -6.41 0.46 3.71
N ILE A 56 -6.97 1.12 2.68
CA ILE A 56 -7.56 2.45 2.84
C ILE A 56 -8.80 2.36 3.73
N ARG A 57 -8.96 3.32 4.66
CA ARG A 57 -10.13 3.45 5.53
C ARG A 57 -10.74 4.85 5.47
N HIS A 58 -12.06 4.94 5.65
CA HIS A 58 -12.78 6.22 5.72
C HIS A 58 -12.33 7.09 6.88
N ALA A 59 -11.96 6.48 8.01
CA ALA A 59 -11.51 7.16 9.23
C ALA A 59 -10.21 7.99 9.01
N GLU A 60 -9.42 7.64 8.00
CA GLU A 60 -8.10 8.25 7.76
C GLU A 60 -8.16 9.61 7.06
N GLY A 61 -9.35 10.08 6.67
CA GLY A 61 -9.55 11.47 6.23
C GLY A 61 -10.65 11.67 5.18
N THR A 62 -10.99 12.93 4.95
CA THR A 62 -12.10 13.35 4.06
C THR A 62 -11.95 12.87 2.62
N GLY A 63 -10.72 12.82 2.10
CA GLY A 63 -10.43 12.28 0.78
C GLY A 63 -10.65 10.76 0.69
N ARG A 64 -10.36 10.02 1.76
CA ARG A 64 -10.54 8.57 1.83
C ARG A 64 -12.00 8.18 2.09
N LYS A 65 -12.76 9.03 2.79
CA LYS A 65 -14.22 8.86 3.02
C LYS A 65 -15.05 8.70 1.72
N LYS A 66 -14.56 9.20 0.58
CA LYS A 66 -15.24 9.10 -0.72
C LYS A 66 -14.91 7.80 -1.48
N ARG A 67 -13.97 6.99 -0.98
CA ARG A 67 -13.54 5.76 -1.65
C ARG A 67 -14.55 4.64 -1.43
N LYS A 68 -14.69 3.76 -2.42
CA LYS A 68 -15.61 2.62 -2.41
C LYS A 68 -14.88 1.33 -2.06
N CYS A 69 -15.64 0.30 -1.64
CA CYS A 69 -15.09 -1.03 -1.41
C CYS A 69 -14.49 -1.64 -2.70
N PHE A 70 -15.17 -1.46 -3.82
CA PHE A 70 -14.71 -1.89 -5.15
C PHE A 70 -14.51 -0.68 -6.05
N GLU A 71 -13.31 -0.54 -6.62
CA GLU A 71 -12.96 0.59 -7.48
C GLU A 71 -12.11 0.14 -8.65
N GLN A 72 -12.30 0.75 -9.82
CA GLN A 72 -11.44 0.50 -10.96
C GLN A 72 -10.31 1.56 -11.01
N SER A 73 -9.12 1.17 -11.45
CA SER A 73 -8.04 2.12 -11.71
C SER A 73 -8.43 3.11 -12.80
N LYS A 74 -7.81 4.30 -12.81
CA LYS A 74 -8.13 5.36 -13.79
C LYS A 74 -7.96 4.91 -15.24
N ASP A 75 -6.93 4.11 -15.50
CA ASP A 75 -6.60 3.51 -16.79
C ASP A 75 -7.33 2.18 -17.04
N LYS A 76 -8.24 1.78 -16.14
CA LYS A 76 -9.01 0.54 -16.16
C LYS A 76 -8.20 -0.75 -16.24
N SER A 77 -6.91 -0.67 -15.92
CA SER A 77 -6.00 -1.79 -16.01
C SER A 77 -6.02 -2.68 -14.76
N LYS A 78 -6.62 -2.23 -13.65
CA LYS A 78 -6.64 -2.93 -12.35
C LYS A 78 -7.96 -2.69 -11.63
N THR A 79 -8.30 -3.63 -10.76
CA THR A 79 -9.41 -3.49 -9.82
C THR A 79 -8.84 -3.37 -8.41
N PHE A 80 -9.30 -2.38 -7.65
CA PHE A 80 -8.99 -2.21 -6.24
C PHE A 80 -10.11 -2.75 -5.38
N VAL A 81 -9.74 -3.46 -4.32
CA VAL A 81 -10.66 -3.92 -3.26
C VAL A 81 -10.16 -3.36 -1.94
N ASN A 82 -11.05 -2.73 -1.18
CA ASN A 82 -10.76 -2.06 0.09
C ASN A 82 -11.60 -2.74 1.20
N PRO A 83 -11.18 -3.90 1.75
CA PRO A 83 -12.03 -4.73 2.61
C PRO A 83 -12.38 -4.07 3.94
N ILE A 84 -11.45 -3.28 4.48
CA ILE A 84 -11.58 -2.62 5.78
C ILE A 84 -12.03 -1.16 5.65
N ILE A 85 -12.65 -0.79 4.52
CA ILE A 85 -12.91 0.62 4.19
C ILE A 85 -13.74 1.37 5.23
N THR A 86 -14.64 0.67 5.92
CA THR A 86 -15.50 1.22 6.98
C THR A 86 -14.94 1.06 8.39
N TRP A 87 -13.83 0.34 8.57
CA TRP A 87 -13.29 0.06 9.91
C TRP A 87 -12.73 1.31 10.57
N SER A 88 -13.03 1.45 11.85
CA SER A 88 -12.44 2.43 12.77
C SER A 88 -11.00 2.06 13.13
N ASP A 89 -10.30 2.96 13.85
CA ASP A 89 -8.98 2.64 14.42
C ASP A 89 -9.08 1.53 15.47
N GLY A 90 -10.12 1.56 16.31
CA GLY A 90 -10.35 0.56 17.35
C GLY A 90 -10.51 -0.86 16.79
N GLU A 91 -11.37 -1.04 15.78
CA GLU A 91 -11.60 -2.35 15.16
C GLU A 91 -10.34 -2.94 14.51
N VAL A 92 -9.51 -2.09 13.88
CA VAL A 92 -8.23 -2.54 13.30
C VAL A 92 -7.31 -3.06 14.40
N TRP A 93 -7.18 -2.32 15.50
CA TRP A 93 -6.30 -2.71 16.60
C TRP A 93 -6.81 -3.92 17.37
N GLU A 94 -8.12 -3.99 17.62
CA GLU A 94 -8.76 -5.16 18.22
C GLU A 94 -8.51 -6.41 17.38
N TYR A 95 -8.69 -6.34 16.06
CA TYR A 95 -8.42 -7.47 15.17
C TYR A 95 -6.94 -7.89 15.19
N ILE A 96 -6.01 -6.94 15.17
CA ILE A 96 -4.57 -7.22 15.26
C ILE A 96 -4.24 -7.93 16.58
N ALA A 97 -4.79 -7.46 17.69
CA ALA A 97 -4.57 -8.01 19.02
C ALA A 97 -5.16 -9.43 19.15
N LEU A 98 -6.42 -9.63 18.74
CA LEU A 98 -7.09 -10.92 18.80
C LEU A 98 -6.43 -12.00 17.93
N ASN A 99 -5.79 -11.61 16.83
CA ASN A 99 -5.14 -12.53 15.89
C ASN A 99 -3.62 -12.61 16.05
N ASN A 100 -3.05 -11.99 17.09
CA ASN A 100 -1.60 -11.99 17.36
C ASN A 100 -0.75 -11.58 16.13
N ILE A 101 -1.22 -10.59 15.38
CA ILE A 101 -0.53 -10.15 14.17
C ILE A 101 0.65 -9.25 14.55
N TYR A 102 1.85 -9.62 14.10
CA TYR A 102 3.05 -8.83 14.38
C TYR A 102 2.99 -7.45 13.69
N VAL A 103 2.99 -6.39 14.50
CA VAL A 103 3.13 -5.00 14.06
C VAL A 103 4.52 -4.45 14.37
N SER A 104 4.98 -3.50 13.56
CA SER A 104 6.29 -2.85 13.78
C SER A 104 6.30 -2.13 15.13
N ALA A 105 7.36 -2.32 15.93
CA ALA A 105 7.49 -1.79 17.29
C ALA A 105 7.26 -0.27 17.41
N SER A 106 7.56 0.50 16.36
CA SER A 106 7.31 1.94 16.28
C SER A 106 5.83 2.34 16.33
N LEU A 107 4.89 1.42 16.06
CA LEU A 107 3.44 1.66 16.17
C LEU A 107 2.89 1.37 17.57
N ILE A 108 3.56 0.51 18.36
CA ILE A 108 3.10 0.11 19.70
C ILE A 108 3.19 1.29 20.69
N ILE A 109 4.19 2.17 20.51
CA ILE A 109 4.45 3.32 21.40
C ILE A 109 3.39 4.43 21.24
N ALA A 110 2.73 4.53 20.08
CA ALA A 110 1.73 5.57 19.83
C ALA A 110 0.41 5.36 20.60
N GLN A 111 0.21 4.21 21.24
CA GLN A 111 -1.00 3.87 22.00
C GLN A 111 -0.85 4.03 23.52
N HIS A 112 0.37 4.09 24.06
CA HIS A 112 0.60 4.24 25.50
C HIS A 112 0.65 5.69 26.01
N HIS A 113 0.33 6.66 25.16
CA HIS A 113 0.26 8.09 25.51
C HIS A 113 -1.15 8.70 25.34
N LEU A 114 -2.19 7.86 25.36
CA LEU A 114 -3.59 8.26 25.55
C LEU A 114 -4.21 7.47 26.69
#